data_AF-A0A8H5P2F6-F1
#
_entry.id   AF-A0A8H5P2F6-F1
#
_cell.length_a   1.000
_cell.length_b   1.000
_cell.length_c   1.000
_cell.angle_alpha   90.00
_cell.angle_beta   90.00
_cell.angle_gamma   90.00
#
_symmetry.space_group_name_H-M   'P 1'
#
loop_
_entity.id
_entity.type
_entity.pdbx_description
1 polymer ?
#
loop_
_entity_poly.entity_id
_entity_poly.type
_entity_poly.pdbx_seq_one_letter_code
_entity_poly.pdbx_strand_id
1 'polypeptide(L)'
;MEPTAHNLSDIRKRISEIMADVSKEQQELDDIIQFINRIEQLDLENMSGSASSARRKRSKAQAKSVKEEKEDYERKRVKKEESLGRMWQKIHELQERERELAK
;
A
#
# COMPACT_ATOMS: atom_id res chain seq x y z
N MET A 1 -10.78 -8.70 41.84
CA MET A 1 -11.53 -8.17 40.67
C MET A 1 -10.54 -7.49 39.76
N GLU A 2 -10.40 -7.72 38.46
CA GLU A 2 -10.56 -8.91 37.61
C GLU A 2 -9.52 -8.69 36.49
N PRO A 3 -8.38 -9.43 36.46
CA PRO A 3 -7.34 -9.27 35.44
C PRO A 3 -7.90 -9.36 34.01
N THR A 4 -8.99 -10.11 33.82
CA THR A 4 -9.69 -10.33 32.56
C THR A 4 -10.25 -9.05 31.94
N ALA A 5 -10.86 -8.17 32.74
CA ALA A 5 -11.43 -6.91 32.22
C ALA A 5 -10.34 -5.93 31.75
N HIS A 6 -9.23 -5.85 32.48
CA HIS A 6 -8.08 -5.04 32.08
C HIS A 6 -7.41 -5.60 30.81
N ASN A 7 -7.21 -6.91 30.75
CA ASN A 7 -6.66 -7.60 29.57
C ASN A 7 -7.53 -7.42 28.32
N LEU A 8 -8.86 -7.47 28.44
CA LEU A 8 -9.78 -7.20 27.34
C LEU A 8 -9.70 -5.76 26.85
N SER A 9 -9.64 -4.79 27.77
CA SER A 9 -9.46 -3.38 27.43
C SER A 9 -8.16 -3.14 26.66
N ASP A 10 -7.07 -3.76 27.08
CA ASP A 10 -5.76 -3.61 26.43
C ASP A 10 -5.74 -4.23 25.03
N ILE A 11 -6.36 -5.40 24.85
CA ILE A 11 -6.50 -6.05 23.54
C ILE A 11 -7.30 -5.17 22.58
N ARG A 12 -8.45 -4.63 23.03
CA ARG A 12 -9.27 -3.71 22.22
C ARG A 12 -8.51 -2.47 21.82
N LYS A 13 -7.81 -1.85 22.77
CA LYS A 13 -6.96 -0.69 22.50
C LYS A 13 -5.91 -1.01 21.44
N ARG A 14 -5.25 -2.17 21.57
CA ARG A 14 -4.23 -2.59 20.61
C ARG A 14 -4.80 -2.85 19.22
N ILE A 15 -6.00 -3.44 19.12
CA ILE A 15 -6.71 -3.59 17.85
C ILE A 15 -7.00 -2.22 17.23
N SER A 16 -7.52 -1.26 18.01
CA SER A 16 -7.79 0.10 17.53
C SER A 16 -6.53 0.83 17.03
N GLU A 17 -5.41 0.70 17.74
CA GLU A 17 -4.12 1.25 17.31
C GLU A 17 -3.68 0.66 15.97
N ILE A 18 -3.73 -0.68 15.82
CA ILE A 18 -3.34 -1.33 14.57
C ILE A 18 -4.30 -0.96 13.44
N MET A 19 -5.61 -0.82 13.69
CA MET A 19 -6.57 -0.37 12.67
C MET A 19 -6.29 1.07 12.20
N ALA A 20 -5.88 1.96 13.11
CA ALA A 20 -5.49 3.31 12.73
C ALA A 20 -4.25 3.31 11.82
N ASP A 21 -3.29 2.43 12.09
CA ASP A 21 -2.10 2.27 11.24
C ASP A 21 -2.43 1.59 9.90
N VAL A 22 -3.32 0.60 9.88
CA VAL A 22 -3.86 0.00 8.66
C VAL A 22 -4.51 1.08 7.77
N SER A 23 -5.28 2.00 8.35
CA SER A 23 -5.91 3.08 7.59
C SER A 23 -4.87 4.00 6.93
N LYS A 24 -3.77 4.30 7.61
CA LYS A 24 -2.68 5.13 7.03
C LYS A 24 -1.97 4.38 5.91
N GLU A 25 -1.61 3.13 6.16
CA GLU A 25 -0.92 2.27 5.18
C GLU A 25 -1.78 2.02 3.93
N GLN A 26 -3.10 1.91 4.10
CA GLN A 26 -4.05 1.80 2.98
C GLN A 26 -4.08 3.09 2.16
N GLN A 27 -4.11 4.27 2.80
CA GLN A 27 -4.07 5.54 2.09
C GLN A 27 -2.78 5.67 1.25
N GLU A 28 -1.63 5.29 1.82
CA GLU A 28 -0.35 5.31 1.09
C GLU A 28 -0.34 4.31 -0.09
N LEU A 29 -0.95 3.14 0.08
CA LEU A 29 -1.11 2.16 -1.00
C LEU A 29 -1.99 2.73 -2.13
N ASP A 30 -3.11 3.37 -1.78
CA ASP A 30 -4.02 3.98 -2.74
C ASP A 30 -3.32 5.10 -3.52
N ASP A 31 -2.50 5.92 -2.85
CA ASP A 31 -1.69 6.96 -3.50
C ASP A 31 -0.67 6.37 -4.48
N ILE A 32 -0.01 5.26 -4.12
CA ILE A 32 0.92 4.53 -5.00
C ILE A 32 0.19 3.99 -6.23
N ILE A 33 -0.99 3.38 -6.05
CA ILE A 33 -1.79 2.84 -7.15
C ILE A 33 -2.23 3.97 -8.10
N GLN A 34 -2.72 5.09 -7.55
CA GLN A 34 -3.08 6.25 -8.36
C GLN A 34 -1.90 6.77 -9.17
N PHE A 35 -0.71 6.82 -8.58
CA PHE A 35 0.51 7.25 -9.28
C PHE A 35 0.88 6.30 -10.42
N ILE A 36 0.87 4.99 -10.20
CA ILE A 36 1.13 3.99 -11.24
C ILE A 36 0.14 4.14 -12.40
N ASN A 37 -1.16 4.30 -12.10
CA ASN A 37 -2.19 4.47 -13.12
C ASN A 37 -1.98 5.76 -13.95
N ARG A 38 -1.54 6.85 -13.32
CA ARG A 38 -1.21 8.10 -14.03
C ARG A 38 -0.03 7.93 -14.97
N ILE A 39 1.01 7.20 -14.56
CA ILE A 39 2.14 6.87 -15.44
C ILE A 39 1.66 6.10 -16.67
N GLU A 40 0.83 5.07 -16.49
CA GLU A 40 0.30 4.28 -17.59
C GLU A 40 -0.53 5.10 -18.58
N GLN A 41 -1.35 6.02 -18.08
CA GLN A 41 -2.12 6.94 -18.92
C GLN A 41 -1.22 7.87 -19.74
N LEU A 42 -0.20 8.47 -19.12
CA LEU A 42 0.75 9.33 -19.83
C LEU A 42 1.55 8.57 -20.90
N ASP A 43 1.95 7.32 -20.63
CA ASP A 43 2.62 6.49 -21.62
C ASP A 43 1.70 6.15 -22.79
N LEU A 44 0.43 5.83 -22.54
CA LEU A 44 -0.59 5.59 -23.58
C LEU A 44 -0.84 6.82 -24.46
N GLU A 45 -0.97 8.00 -23.85
CA GLU A 45 -1.15 9.27 -24.57
C GLU A 45 0.08 9.64 -25.42
N ASN A 46 1.28 9.41 -24.90
CA ASN A 46 2.51 9.63 -25.66
C ASN A 46 2.66 8.64 -26.82
N MET A 47 2.15 7.41 -26.69
CA MET A 47 2.13 6.43 -27.78
C MET A 47 1.08 6.76 -28.85
N SER A 48 -0.10 7.25 -28.46
CA SER A 48 -1.15 7.63 -29.41
C SER A 48 -0.78 8.87 -30.24
N GLY A 49 -0.04 9.82 -29.65
CA GLY A 49 0.50 11.00 -30.35
C GLY A 49 1.76 10.75 -31.20
N SER A 50 2.45 9.62 -31.00
CA SER A 50 3.79 9.38 -31.59
C SER A 50 3.80 8.66 -32.95
N ALA A 51 2.64 8.39 -33.56
CA ALA A 51 2.58 7.84 -34.92
C ALA A 51 3.21 8.75 -36.01
N SER A 52 3.56 10.02 -35.70
CA SER A 52 4.10 10.98 -36.68
C SER A 52 5.52 11.50 -36.47
N SER A 53 6.35 11.01 -35.55
CA SER A 53 7.66 11.64 -35.31
C SER A 53 8.83 10.68 -35.13
N ALA A 54 9.35 10.20 -36.26
CA ALA A 54 10.64 9.52 -36.40
C ALA A 54 11.88 10.41 -36.08
N ARG A 55 11.73 11.62 -35.53
CA ARG A 55 12.83 12.61 -35.41
C ARG A 55 13.42 12.84 -34.01
N ARG A 56 12.84 12.33 -32.91
CA ARG A 56 13.30 12.67 -31.54
C ARG A 56 14.13 11.56 -30.88
N LYS A 57 15.17 11.08 -31.57
CA LYS A 57 16.08 10.04 -31.08
C LYS A 57 17.43 10.64 -30.65
N ARG A 58 17.44 11.67 -29.79
CA ARG A 58 18.68 12.29 -29.31
C ARG A 58 18.52 13.13 -28.02
N SER A 59 17.98 12.56 -26.94
CA SER A 59 18.07 13.17 -25.59
C SER A 59 17.89 12.20 -24.41
N LYS A 60 18.11 10.89 -24.58
CA LYS A 60 17.96 9.89 -23.51
C LYS A 60 19.29 9.64 -22.80
N ALA A 61 19.69 10.57 -21.93
CA ALA A 61 20.72 10.33 -20.92
C ALA A 61 20.50 11.31 -19.77
N GLN A 62 19.67 10.93 -18.77
CA GLN A 62 19.80 11.28 -17.33
C GLN A 62 18.49 11.20 -16.52
N ALA A 63 17.31 11.10 -17.13
CA ALA A 63 16.09 10.77 -16.37
C ALA A 63 15.95 9.26 -16.25
N LYS A 64 15.63 8.73 -15.05
CA LYS A 64 15.10 7.35 -14.91
C LYS A 64 14.03 7.17 -15.96
N SER A 65 14.08 6.07 -16.70
CA SER A 65 13.02 5.82 -17.67
C SER A 65 11.70 5.68 -16.93
N VAL A 66 10.60 6.17 -17.52
CA VAL A 66 9.25 6.04 -16.97
C VAL A 66 8.95 4.58 -16.54
N LYS A 67 9.51 3.62 -17.28
CA LYS A 67 9.48 2.19 -16.96
C LYS A 67 10.20 1.84 -15.65
N GLU A 68 11.42 2.32 -15.43
CA GLU A 68 12.16 2.09 -14.19
C GLU A 68 11.46 2.72 -12.98
N GLU A 69 10.86 3.89 -13.17
CA GLU A 69 10.05 4.54 -12.13
C GLU A 69 8.80 3.72 -11.81
N LYS A 70 8.06 3.25 -12.83
CA LYS A 70 6.91 2.36 -12.63
C LYS A 70 7.30 1.09 -11.86
N GLU A 71 8.38 0.41 -12.26
CA GLU A 71 8.89 -0.78 -11.57
C GLU A 71 9.25 -0.50 -10.09
N ASP A 72 9.81 0.67 -9.78
CA ASP A 72 10.07 1.09 -8.41
C ASP A 72 8.78 1.22 -7.58
N TYR A 73 7.73 1.81 -8.16
CA TYR A 73 6.45 1.96 -7.48
C TYR A 73 5.67 0.64 -7.36
N GLU A 74 5.76 -0.26 -8.35
CA GLU A 74 5.21 -1.62 -8.24
C GLU A 74 5.88 -2.39 -7.10
N ARG A 75 7.20 -2.30 -6.96
CA ARG A 75 7.92 -2.90 -5.81
C ARG A 75 7.46 -2.33 -4.47
N LYS A 76 7.20 -1.02 -4.40
CA LYS A 76 6.67 -0.38 -3.18
C LYS A 76 5.24 -0.85 -2.87
N ARG A 77 4.39 -0.95 -3.89
CA ARG A 77 3.02 -1.46 -3.78
C ARG A 77 2.99 -2.85 -3.15
N VAL A 78 3.76 -3.79 -3.69
CA VAL A 78 3.81 -5.18 -3.17
C VAL A 78 4.25 -5.20 -1.71
N LYS A 79 5.28 -4.44 -1.34
CA LYS A 79 5.74 -4.35 0.06
C LYS A 79 4.66 -3.80 1.00
N LYS A 80 3.87 -2.83 0.53
CA LYS A 80 2.75 -2.25 1.30
C LYS A 80 1.60 -3.24 1.45
N GLU A 81 1.23 -3.94 0.38
CA GLU A 81 0.23 -5.01 0.43
C GLU A 81 0.62 -6.13 1.42
N GLU A 82 1.89 -6.57 1.39
CA GLU A 82 2.40 -7.54 2.36
C GLU A 82 2.36 -7.02 3.81
N SER A 83 2.69 -5.74 4.01
CA SER A 83 2.63 -5.10 5.33
C SER A 83 1.21 -5.08 5.88
N LEU A 84 0.25 -4.64 5.06
CA LEU A 84 -1.17 -4.65 5.37
C LEU A 84 -1.67 -6.06 5.69
N GLY A 85 -1.27 -7.06 4.91
CA GLY A 85 -1.61 -8.46 5.17
C GLY A 85 -1.18 -8.93 6.56
N ARG A 86 0.05 -8.60 6.97
CA ARG A 86 0.56 -8.91 8.32
C ARG A 86 -0.21 -8.20 9.43
N MET A 87 -0.60 -6.93 9.21
CA MET A 87 -1.41 -6.18 10.18
C MET A 87 -2.80 -6.79 10.35
N TRP A 88 -3.44 -7.21 9.24
CA TRP A 88 -4.73 -7.89 9.28
C TRP A 88 -4.65 -9.24 9.99
N GLN A 89 -3.61 -10.03 9.73
CA GLN A 89 -3.36 -11.25 10.47
C GLN A 89 -3.23 -10.96 11.97
N LYS A 90 -2.54 -9.88 12.35
CA LYS A 90 -2.39 -9.53 13.76
C LYS A 90 -3.70 -9.11 14.42
N ILE A 91 -4.54 -8.34 13.71
CA ILE A 91 -5.88 -7.98 14.17
C ILE A 91 -6.71 -9.25 14.42
N HIS A 92 -6.69 -10.20 13.48
CA HIS A 92 -7.41 -11.46 13.61
C HIS A 92 -6.95 -12.25 14.85
N GLU A 93 -5.65 -12.40 15.07
CA GLU A 93 -5.09 -13.06 16.27
C GLU A 93 -5.57 -12.40 17.57
N LEU A 94 -5.61 -11.06 17.61
CA LEU A 94 -6.06 -10.31 18.78
C LEU A 94 -7.56 -10.47 19.01
N GLN A 95 -8.37 -10.50 17.95
CA GLN A 95 -9.81 -10.76 18.02
C GLN A 95 -10.12 -12.17 18.53
N GLU A 96 -9.37 -13.19 18.09
CA GLU A 96 -9.51 -14.54 18.65
C GLU A 96 -9.19 -14.56 20.15
N ARG A 97 -8.09 -13.92 20.55
CA ARG A 97 -7.73 -13.81 21.97
C ARG A 97 -8.78 -13.06 22.79
N GLU A 98 -9.41 -12.03 22.20
CA GLU A 98 -10.54 -11.33 22.83
C GLU A 98 -11.73 -12.28 23.02
N ARG A 99 -12.09 -13.07 22.00
CA ARG A 99 -13.17 -14.07 22.08
C ARG A 99 -12.91 -15.13 23.15
N GLU A 100 -11.67 -15.56 23.31
CA GLU A 100 -11.27 -16.54 24.33
C GLU A 100 -11.40 -15.98 25.75
N LEU A 101 -11.00 -14.71 25.96
CA LEU A 101 -11.07 -14.06 27.27
C LEU A 101 -12.47 -13.59 27.66
N ALA A 102 -13.37 -13.45 26.70
CA ALA A 102 -14.76 -13.07 26.93
C ALA A 102 -15.69 -14.27 27.22
N LYS A 103 -15.18 -15.50 27.11
CA LYS A 103 -15.86 -16.74 27.53
C LYS A 103 -15.62 -17.03 29.01
#